data_AF-A0A3M6VWY9-F1
#
_entry.id   AF-A0A3M6VWY9-F1
#
_cell.length_a   1.000
_cell.length_b   1.000
_cell.length_c   1.000
_cell.angle_alpha   90.00
_cell.angle_beta   90.00
_cell.angle_gamma   90.00
#
_symmetry.space_group_name_H-M   'P 1'
#
loop_
_entity.id
_entity.type
_entity.pdbx_description
1 polymer ?
#
loop_
_entity_poly.entity_id
_entity_poly.type
_entity_poly.pdbx_seq_one_letter_code
_entity_poly.pdbx_strand_id
1 'polypeptide(L)'
;MDPENKKKCVDILEHFFKLDSCEPFRERVNWEEWGLYDYLQVVKEPMDLGTIRSKLSKNEYKKPAELARDMRLVWSNCKLYNQDGSDLYLLADELAKKFEDRVKTMKLDVGPVPKADKSIPYGIGDDHWWQMSSVC
;
A
#
# COMPACT_ATOMS: atom_id res chain seq x y z
N MET A 1 1.28 -20.59 -5.76
CA MET A 1 2.11 -20.34 -4.57
C MET A 1 2.22 -21.63 -3.79
N ASP A 2 3.44 -22.02 -3.37
CA ASP A 2 3.64 -23.22 -2.55
C ASP A 2 2.98 -23.07 -1.16
N PRO A 3 2.68 -24.19 -0.46
CA PRO A 3 1.95 -24.15 0.79
C PRO A 3 2.64 -23.37 1.92
N GLU A 4 3.98 -23.39 1.99
CA GLU A 4 4.72 -22.68 3.04
C GLU A 4 4.59 -21.17 2.84
N ASN A 5 4.83 -20.69 1.62
CA ASN A 5 4.67 -19.29 1.28
C ASN A 5 3.21 -18.84 1.41
N LYS A 6 2.24 -19.69 1.06
CA LYS A 6 0.83 -19.40 1.26
C LYS A 6 0.49 -19.22 2.74
N LYS A 7 1.01 -20.08 3.62
CA LYS A 7 0.83 -19.95 5.07
C LYS A 7 1.41 -18.63 5.58
N LYS A 8 2.63 -18.28 5.18
CA LYS A 8 3.26 -17.01 5.56
C LYS A 8 2.43 -15.79 5.10
N CYS A 9 1.92 -15.82 3.86
CA CYS A 9 1.03 -14.79 3.34
C CYS A 9 -0.25 -14.62 4.17
N VAL A 10 -0.89 -15.74 4.56
CA VAL A 10 -2.07 -15.73 5.44
C VAL A 10 -1.71 -15.12 6.80
N ASP A 11 -0.63 -15.58 7.42
CA ASP A 11 -0.21 -15.11 8.75
C ASP A 11 0.15 -13.61 8.77
N ILE A 12 0.77 -13.10 7.69
CA ILE A 12 1.02 -11.67 7.53
C ILE A 12 -0.29 -10.90 7.39
N LEU A 13 -1.14 -11.30 6.46
CA LEU A 13 -2.40 -10.59 6.19
C LEU A 13 -3.29 -10.55 7.44
N GLU A 14 -3.47 -11.69 8.11
CA GLU A 14 -4.29 -11.78 9.32
C GLU A 14 -3.68 -11.01 10.50
N HIS A 15 -2.35 -10.87 10.56
CA HIS A 15 -1.72 -10.00 11.55
C HIS A 15 -2.13 -8.53 11.36
N PHE A 16 -2.04 -8.01 10.12
CA PHE A 16 -2.44 -6.63 9.81
C PHE A 16 -3.94 -6.42 9.96
N PHE A 17 -4.76 -7.37 9.51
CA PHE A 17 -6.22 -7.28 9.62
C PHE A 17 -6.70 -7.10 11.07
N LYS A 18 -5.98 -7.67 12.04
CA LYS A 18 -6.27 -7.59 13.48
C LYS A 18 -5.77 -6.33 14.17
N LEU A 19 -4.91 -5.53 13.54
CA LEU A 19 -4.48 -4.27 14.13
C LEU A 19 -5.65 -3.28 14.09
N ASP A 20 -5.93 -2.62 15.20
CA ASP A 20 -6.95 -1.57 15.26
C ASP A 20 -6.61 -0.41 14.31
N SER A 21 -5.31 -0.10 14.21
CA SER A 21 -4.76 0.88 13.29
C SER A 21 -5.00 0.54 11.81
N CYS A 22 -5.39 -0.71 11.48
CA CYS A 22 -5.73 -1.10 10.11
C CYS A 22 -7.22 -0.96 9.78
N GLU A 23 -8.07 -0.55 10.73
CA GLU A 23 -9.52 -0.42 10.52
C GLU A 23 -9.90 0.37 9.25
N PRO A 24 -9.29 1.55 8.96
CA PRO A 24 -9.62 2.33 7.76
C PRO A 24 -9.30 1.64 6.42
N PHE A 25 -8.53 0.55 6.46
CA PHE A 25 -8.00 -0.13 5.28
C PHE A 25 -8.63 -1.52 5.07
N ARG A 26 -9.60 -1.92 5.92
CA ARG A 26 -10.23 -3.25 5.84
C ARG A 26 -11.22 -3.38 4.70
N GLU A 27 -11.82 -2.27 4.28
CA GLU A 27 -12.82 -2.22 3.24
C GLU A 27 -12.45 -1.19 2.17
N ARG A 28 -13.12 -1.26 1.03
CA ARG A 28 -12.93 -0.31 -0.07
C ARG A 28 -13.34 1.08 0.36
N VAL A 29 -12.56 2.08 -0.07
CA VAL A 29 -12.97 3.49 0.02
C VAL A 29 -14.27 3.67 -0.74
N ASN A 30 -15.33 4.06 -0.04
CA ASN A 30 -16.64 4.32 -0.60
C ASN A 30 -16.70 5.77 -1.13
N TRP A 31 -15.89 6.03 -2.14
CA TRP A 31 -15.67 7.37 -2.68
C TRP A 31 -16.96 8.02 -3.23
N GLU A 32 -17.92 7.23 -3.71
CA GLU A 32 -19.19 7.73 -4.22
C GLU A 32 -20.07 8.28 -3.09
N GLU A 33 -20.26 7.48 -2.02
CA GLU A 33 -21.08 7.87 -0.87
C GLU A 33 -20.42 9.01 -0.06
N TRP A 34 -19.09 9.07 -0.03
CA TRP A 34 -18.34 10.13 0.64
C TRP A 34 -18.14 11.39 -0.21
N GLY A 35 -18.60 11.41 -1.47
CA GLY A 35 -18.48 12.56 -2.37
C GLY A 35 -17.06 12.85 -2.87
N LEU A 36 -16.17 11.85 -2.82
CA LEU A 36 -14.77 11.91 -3.27
C LEU A 36 -14.66 11.62 -4.77
N TYR A 37 -15.30 12.44 -5.60
CA TYR A 37 -15.41 12.19 -7.05
C TYR A 37 -14.08 12.28 -7.83
N ASP A 38 -13.02 12.78 -7.20
CA ASP A 38 -11.67 12.82 -7.73
C ASP A 38 -10.86 11.55 -7.37
N TYR A 39 -11.36 10.70 -6.47
CA TYR A 39 -10.61 9.56 -5.94
C TYR A 39 -10.07 8.63 -7.04
N LEU A 40 -10.90 8.25 -8.01
CA LEU A 40 -10.46 7.40 -9.13
C LEU A 40 -9.62 8.14 -10.18
N GLN A 41 -9.60 9.48 -10.13
CA GLN A 41 -8.69 10.29 -10.95
C GLN A 41 -7.28 10.30 -10.37
N VAL A 42 -7.15 10.17 -9.05
CA VAL A 42 -5.88 10.12 -8.33
C VAL A 42 -5.41 8.66 -8.15
N VAL A 43 -6.24 7.84 -7.51
CA VAL A 43 -5.99 6.42 -7.21
C VAL A 43 -6.42 5.55 -8.40
N LYS A 44 -5.42 5.07 -9.15
CA LYS A 44 -5.65 4.29 -10.39
C LYS A 44 -6.02 2.84 -10.16
N GLU A 45 -5.53 2.24 -9.09
CA GLU A 45 -5.80 0.86 -8.75
C GLU A 45 -6.22 0.79 -7.27
N PRO A 46 -7.52 0.97 -6.95
CA PRO A 46 -8.00 0.85 -5.57
C PRO A 46 -7.70 -0.52 -4.98
N MET A 47 -7.28 -0.56 -3.71
CA MET A 47 -6.99 -1.78 -2.99
C MET A 47 -7.28 -1.61 -1.50
N ASP A 48 -7.68 -2.70 -0.86
CA ASP A 48 -8.00 -2.80 0.56
C ASP A 48 -7.68 -4.21 1.08
N LEU A 49 -7.52 -4.36 2.40
CA LEU A 49 -7.16 -5.64 3.02
C LEU A 49 -8.23 -6.71 2.84
N GLY A 50 -9.52 -6.34 2.78
CA GLY A 50 -10.62 -7.26 2.52
C GLY A 50 -10.56 -7.87 1.12
N THR A 51 -10.28 -7.05 0.10
CA THR A 51 -10.02 -7.50 -1.26
C THR A 51 -8.81 -8.43 -1.29
N ILE A 52 -7.69 -8.08 -0.65
CA ILE A 52 -6.49 -8.94 -0.59
C ILE A 52 -6.83 -10.30 0.06
N ARG A 53 -7.61 -10.30 1.14
CA ARG A 53 -8.07 -11.51 1.82
C ARG A 53 -8.92 -12.41 0.93
N SER A 54 -9.83 -11.81 0.18
CA SER A 54 -10.66 -12.51 -0.80
C SER A 54 -9.82 -13.13 -1.92
N LYS A 55 -8.87 -12.38 -2.48
CA LYS A 55 -7.95 -12.87 -3.52
C LYS A 55 -7.08 -14.03 -3.01
N LEU A 56 -6.57 -13.93 -1.78
CA LEU A 56 -5.75 -14.98 -1.18
C LEU A 56 -6.54 -16.28 -0.94
N SER A 57 -7.78 -16.17 -0.46
CA SER A 57 -8.64 -17.35 -0.21
C SER A 57 -9.03 -18.06 -1.51
N LYS A 58 -9.21 -17.29 -2.60
CA LYS A 58 -9.51 -17.79 -3.95
C LYS A 58 -8.28 -18.29 -4.72
N ASN A 59 -7.09 -18.31 -4.10
CA ASN A 59 -5.82 -18.70 -4.74
C ASN A 59 -5.44 -17.84 -5.95
N GLU A 60 -5.83 -16.57 -6.00
CA GLU A 60 -5.52 -15.69 -7.12
C GLU A 60 -4.04 -15.25 -7.14
N TYR A 61 -3.34 -15.36 -6.01
CA TYR A 61 -1.90 -15.11 -5.93
C TYR A 61 -1.08 -16.36 -6.27
N LYS A 62 -0.34 -16.29 -7.37
CA LYS A 62 0.61 -17.31 -7.81
C LYS A 62 1.93 -17.20 -7.04
N LYS A 63 2.33 -16.00 -6.62
CA LYS A 63 3.58 -15.73 -5.89
C LYS A 63 3.37 -14.77 -4.71
N PRO A 64 4.18 -14.85 -3.63
CA PRO A 64 4.13 -13.91 -2.50
C PRO A 64 4.29 -12.44 -2.91
N ALA A 65 5.12 -12.18 -3.92
CA ALA A 65 5.35 -10.83 -4.45
C ALA A 65 4.05 -10.15 -4.95
N GLU A 66 3.08 -10.92 -5.42
CA GLU A 66 1.79 -10.37 -5.90
C GLU A 66 0.92 -9.89 -4.74
N LEU A 67 0.87 -10.64 -3.63
CA LEU A 67 0.20 -10.18 -2.40
C LEU A 67 0.93 -8.97 -1.80
N ALA A 68 2.26 -9.00 -1.79
CA ALA A 68 3.06 -7.90 -1.26
C ALA A 68 2.87 -6.61 -2.06
N ARG A 69 2.74 -6.72 -3.39
CA ARG A 69 2.38 -5.58 -4.26
C ARG A 69 1.04 -4.98 -3.83
N ASP A 70 0.02 -5.80 -3.61
CA ASP A 70 -1.31 -5.31 -3.24
C ASP A 70 -1.30 -4.71 -1.82
N MET A 71 -0.58 -5.32 -0.86
CA MET A 71 -0.39 -4.74 0.48
C MET A 71 0.27 -3.36 0.40
N ARG A 72 1.33 -3.22 -0.41
CA ARG A 72 2.01 -1.93 -0.65
C ARG A 72 1.07 -0.91 -1.30
N LEU A 73 0.20 -1.36 -2.19
CA LEU A 73 -0.76 -0.52 -2.90
C LEU A 73 -1.80 0.09 -1.95
N VAL A 74 -2.26 -0.64 -0.93
CA VAL A 74 -3.14 -0.10 0.13
C VAL A 74 -2.51 1.15 0.77
N TRP A 75 -1.25 1.04 1.17
CA TRP A 75 -0.54 2.13 1.85
C TRP A 75 -0.21 3.28 0.89
N SER A 76 0.28 2.97 -0.31
CA SER A 76 0.67 3.99 -1.27
C SER A 76 -0.52 4.78 -1.80
N ASN A 77 -1.67 4.14 -2.02
CA ASN A 77 -2.89 4.84 -2.44
C ASN A 77 -3.37 5.81 -1.35
N CYS A 78 -3.32 5.40 -0.09
CA CYS A 78 -3.65 6.28 1.02
C CYS A 78 -2.72 7.50 1.05
N LYS A 79 -1.41 7.29 0.98
CA LYS A 79 -0.43 8.39 0.93
C LYS A 79 -0.55 9.27 -0.31
N LEU A 80 -0.98 8.72 -1.44
CA LEU A 80 -1.16 9.46 -2.68
C LEU A 80 -2.38 10.37 -2.63
N TYR A 81 -3.48 9.91 -2.04
CA TYR A 81 -4.73 10.65 -2.00
C TYR A 81 -4.81 11.65 -0.83
N ASN A 82 -4.20 11.31 0.30
CA ASN A 82 -4.26 12.14 1.51
C ASN A 82 -3.07 13.09 1.57
N GLN A 83 -3.29 14.29 2.14
CA GLN A 83 -2.25 15.30 2.29
C GLN A 83 -1.05 14.77 3.10
N ASP A 84 0.16 15.07 2.66
CA ASP A 84 1.40 14.79 3.39
C ASP A 84 1.33 15.38 4.81
N GLY A 85 1.64 14.54 5.81
CA GLY A 85 1.57 14.90 7.23
C GLY A 85 0.17 14.79 7.88
N SER A 86 -0.88 14.46 7.12
CA SER A 86 -2.18 14.12 7.71
C SER A 86 -2.13 12.81 8.53
N ASP A 87 -3.07 12.63 9.45
CA ASP A 87 -3.13 11.44 10.31
C ASP A 87 -3.16 10.13 9.50
N LEU A 88 -3.96 10.08 8.43
CA LEU A 88 -4.06 8.91 7.55
C LEU A 88 -2.76 8.67 6.77
N TYR A 89 -2.09 9.73 6.31
CA TYR A 89 -0.80 9.61 5.64
C TYR A 89 0.26 9.02 6.58
N LEU A 90 0.38 9.57 7.79
CA LEU A 90 1.37 9.14 8.78
C LEU A 90 1.10 7.70 9.23
N LEU A 91 -0.16 7.34 9.43
CA LEU A 91 -0.58 5.98 9.74
C LEU A 91 -0.23 5.00 8.61
N ALA A 92 -0.51 5.35 7.35
CA ALA A 92 -0.15 4.51 6.20
C ALA A 92 1.37 4.35 6.07
N ASP A 93 2.16 5.40 6.35
CA ASP A 93 3.62 5.33 6.35
C ASP A 93 4.16 4.40 7.45
N GLU A 94 3.59 4.45 8.66
CA GLU A 94 3.92 3.54 9.75
C GLU A 94 3.59 2.08 9.39
N LEU A 95 2.39 1.82 8.85
CA LEU A 95 1.94 0.49 8.46
C LEU A 95 2.78 -0.09 7.32
N ALA A 96 3.18 0.74 6.35
CA ALA A 96 4.08 0.33 5.27
C ALA A 96 5.43 -0.16 5.81
N LYS A 97 6.02 0.57 6.77
CA LYS A 97 7.27 0.16 7.43
C LYS A 97 7.11 -1.15 8.19
N LYS A 98 6.04 -1.28 9.00
CA LYS A 98 5.74 -2.53 9.74
C LYS A 98 5.56 -3.71 8.79
N PHE A 99 4.96 -3.49 7.62
CA PHE A 99 4.73 -4.55 6.65
C PHE A 99 6.06 -5.12 6.13
N GLU A 100 6.98 -4.26 5.72
CA GLU A 100 8.30 -4.69 5.25
C GLU A 100 9.12 -5.40 6.35
N ASP A 101 9.05 -4.91 7.59
CA ASP A 101 9.74 -5.55 8.72
C ASP A 101 9.15 -6.94 9.03
N ARG A 102 7.83 -7.10 8.91
CA ARG A 102 7.17 -8.38 9.11
C ARG A 102 7.51 -9.37 8.00
N VAL A 103 7.52 -8.93 6.74
CA VAL A 103 7.96 -9.75 5.59
C VAL A 103 9.39 -10.26 5.80
N LYS A 104 10.32 -9.38 6.20
CA LYS A 104 11.71 -9.74 6.52
C LYS A 104 11.80 -10.74 7.67
N THR A 105 11.07 -10.49 8.75
CA THR A 105 11.03 -11.36 9.94
C THR A 105 10.55 -12.76 9.59
N MET A 106 9.57 -12.86 8.70
CA MET A 106 9.01 -14.13 8.24
C MET A 106 9.82 -14.80 7.11
N LYS A 107 10.90 -14.14 6.66
CA LYS A 107 11.77 -14.61 5.56
C LYS A 107 10.94 -14.97 4.32
N LEU A 108 9.94 -14.14 4.00
CA LEU A 108 9.11 -14.31 2.82
C LEU A 108 9.77 -13.58 1.66
N ASP A 109 10.14 -14.31 0.60
CA ASP A 109 10.69 -13.70 -0.60
C ASP A 109 9.59 -13.06 -1.43
N VAL A 110 9.51 -11.73 -1.37
CA VAL A 110 8.54 -10.91 -2.10
C VAL A 110 9.22 -10.01 -3.13
N GLY A 111 10.50 -10.26 -3.42
CA GLY A 111 11.34 -9.36 -4.20
C GLY A 111 11.63 -8.03 -3.50
N PRO A 112 12.37 -7.12 -4.17
CA PRO A 112 12.71 -5.83 -3.60
C PRO A 112 11.45 -4.98 -3.39
N VAL A 113 11.48 -4.13 -2.36
CA VAL A 113 10.54 -3.00 -2.28
C VAL A 113 10.77 -2.16 -3.53
N PRO A 114 9.71 -1.89 -4.34
CA PRO A 114 9.85 -0.97 -5.45
C PRO A 114 10.44 0.35 -4.95
N LYS A 115 11.49 0.83 -5.61
CA LYS A 115 12.01 2.16 -5.30
C LYS A 115 10.88 3.16 -5.53
N ALA A 116 10.67 4.09 -4.60
CA ALA A 116 9.71 5.17 -4.79
C ALA A 116 10.00 5.81 -6.14
N ASP A 117 9.01 5.76 -7.04
CA ASP A 117 9.11 6.41 -8.33
C ASP A 117 9.08 7.92 -8.09
N LYS A 118 10.22 8.57 -8.33
CA LYS A 118 10.37 10.02 -8.17
C LYS A 118 9.53 10.83 -9.17
N SER A 119 8.90 10.17 -10.14
CA SER A 119 7.98 10.80 -11.10
C SER A 119 6.53 10.82 -10.62
N ILE A 120 6.19 10.07 -9.56
CA ILE A 120 4.93 10.25 -8.83
C ILE A 120 5.16 11.44 -7.89
N PRO A 121 4.46 12.58 -8.08
CA PRO A 121 4.63 13.71 -7.20
C PRO A 121 4.16 13.30 -5.81
N TYR A 122 5.12 13.02 -4.93
CA TYR A 122 4.92 13.19 -3.50
C TYR A 122 4.40 14.61 -3.27
N GLY A 123 3.50 14.76 -2.30
CA GLY A 123 2.81 16.00 -2.02
C GLY A 123 3.70 17.23 -2.13
N ILE A 124 3.13 18.28 -2.70
CA ILE A 124 3.64 19.64 -2.61
C ILE A 124 3.87 19.92 -1.12
N GLY A 125 5.13 19.95 -0.69
CA GLY A 125 5.50 20.19 0.69
C GLY A 125 6.89 19.65 1.02
N ASP A 126 7.92 20.28 0.45
CA ASP A 126 9.07 20.80 1.19
C ASP A 126 10.07 21.42 0.20
N ASP A 127 10.59 22.57 0.59
CA ASP A 127 11.31 23.55 -0.23
C ASP A 127 12.56 22.99 -0.96
N HIS A 128 12.85 23.62 -2.11
CA HIS A 128 14.09 23.55 -2.92
C HIS A 128 14.23 22.41 -3.96
N TRP A 129 13.68 22.65 -5.16
CA TRP A 129 14.25 22.10 -6.40
C TRP A 129 15.41 22.99 -6.87
N TRP A 130 16.63 22.69 -6.42
CA TRP A 130 17.84 23.17 -7.08
C TRP A 130 17.96 22.51 -8.46
N GLN A 131 17.85 23.36 -9.50
CA GLN A 131 18.78 23.44 -10.61
C GLN A 131 19.02 22.18 -11.46
N MET A 132 18.52 22.22 -12.70
CA MET A 132 19.14 21.84 -13.99
C MET A 132 17.99 21.87 -15.01
N SER A 133 17.99 22.63 -16.11
CA SER A 133 19.08 23.01 -16.98
C SER A 133 18.70 24.24 -17.79
N SER A 134 19.68 25.11 -18.03
CA SER A 134 19.72 25.96 -19.21
C SER A 134 19.43 25.12 -20.46
N VAL A 135 18.30 25.33 -21.16
CA VAL A 135 18.19 25.68 -22.58
C VAL A 135 16.75 26.18 -22.83
N CYS A 136 16.63 27.45 -23.28
CA CYS A 136 15.42 28.18 -23.74
C CYS A 136 14.19 28.22 -22.81
#